data_AF-A0A0R3PC57-F1
#
_entry.id   AF-A0A0R3PC57-F1
#
_cell.length_a   1.000
_cell.length_b   1.000
_cell.length_c   1.000
_cell.angle_alpha   90.00
_cell.angle_beta   90.00
_cell.angle_gamma   90.00
#
_symmetry.space_group_name_H-M   'P 1'
#
loop_
_entity.id
_entity.type
_entity.pdbx_description
1 polymer ?
#
loop_
_entity_poly.entity_id
_entity_poly.type
_entity_poly.pdbx_seq_one_letter_code
_entity_poly.pdbx_strand_id
1 'polypeptide(L)'
;MARAVLSSEKGAAFLAAIDARLAACRCGDSIDGHLRVPYWDGICQASHMVQQKRNEIQQLVALMTSSHDAELRMMAEEERGAMEEALLSAEKDLIDRIVPITEIDMLRKCQMEFTSERVLTSTVQ
;
A
#
# COMPACT_ATOMS: atom_id res chain seq x y z
N MET A 1 -10.48 0.91 9.23
CA MET A 1 -10.62 -0.53 8.93
C MET A 1 -9.33 -1.13 8.36
N ALA A 2 -8.71 -0.54 7.34
CA ALA A 2 -7.52 -1.13 6.71
C ALA A 2 -6.31 -1.33 7.64
N ARG A 3 -6.00 -0.37 8.52
CA ARG A 3 -4.99 -0.51 9.58
C ARG A 3 -5.19 -1.77 10.44
N ALA A 4 -6.41 -2.04 10.87
CA ALA A 4 -6.72 -3.22 11.68
C ALA A 4 -6.51 -4.54 10.91
N VAL A 5 -6.78 -4.54 9.60
CA VAL A 5 -6.53 -5.70 8.73
C VAL A 5 -5.02 -5.92 8.54
N LEU A 6 -4.26 -4.84 8.26
CA LEU A 6 -2.80 -4.91 8.10
C LEU A 6 -2.09 -5.36 9.39
N SER A 7 -2.62 -4.99 10.56
CA SER A 7 -2.09 -5.40 11.86
C SER A 7 -2.65 -6.74 12.36
N SER A 8 -3.53 -7.40 11.61
CA SER A 8 -4.06 -8.71 11.97
C SER A 8 -3.06 -9.83 11.64
N GLU A 9 -3.22 -10.98 12.30
CA GLU A 9 -2.45 -12.20 11.99
C GLU A 9 -2.51 -12.57 10.49
N LYS A 10 -3.69 -12.44 9.88
CA LYS A 10 -3.89 -12.68 8.45
C LYS A 10 -3.13 -11.69 7.57
N GLY A 11 -3.11 -10.41 7.97
CA GLY A 11 -2.34 -9.36 7.28
C GLY A 11 -0.84 -9.63 7.34
N ALA A 12 -0.33 -9.99 8.52
CA ALA A 12 1.07 -10.37 8.71
C ALA A 12 1.46 -11.60 7.89
N ALA A 13 0.63 -12.66 7.90
CA ALA A 13 0.86 -13.86 7.11
C ALA A 13 0.89 -13.60 5.60
N PHE A 14 0.01 -12.70 5.12
CA PHE A 14 -0.01 -12.29 3.71
C PHE A 14 1.29 -11.58 3.32
N LEU A 15 1.76 -10.61 4.12
CA LEU A 15 2.99 -9.88 3.84
C LEU A 15 4.22 -10.81 3.87
N ALA A 16 4.29 -11.72 4.84
CA ALA A 16 5.35 -12.73 4.92
C ALA A 16 5.36 -13.67 3.71
N ALA A 17 4.19 -14.03 3.18
CA ALA A 17 4.09 -14.84 1.97
C ALA A 17 4.59 -14.09 0.72
N ILE A 18 4.39 -12.77 0.65
CA ILE A 18 4.93 -11.93 -0.43
C ILE A 18 6.45 -11.87 -0.34
N ASP A 19 7.02 -11.65 0.85
CA ASP A 19 8.46 -11.64 1.07
C ASP A 19 9.10 -12.98 0.64
N ALA A 20 8.51 -14.10 1.05
CA ALA A 20 8.97 -15.44 0.67
C ALA A 20 8.91 -15.65 -0.85
N ARG A 21 7.86 -15.15 -1.51
CA ARG A 21 7.70 -15.24 -2.96
C ARG A 21 8.73 -14.39 -3.70
N LEU A 22 9.01 -13.18 -3.22
CA LEU A 22 10.03 -12.32 -3.78
C LEU A 22 11.43 -12.93 -3.63
N ALA A 23 11.72 -13.55 -2.48
CA ALA A 23 12.96 -14.29 -2.26
C ALA A 23 13.12 -15.46 -3.24
N ALA A 24 12.09 -16.29 -3.43
CA ALA A 24 12.10 -17.39 -4.39
C ALA A 24 12.33 -16.91 -5.84
N CYS A 25 11.71 -15.79 -6.24
CA CYS A 25 11.95 -15.19 -7.55
C CYS A 25 13.40 -14.73 -7.75
N ARG A 26 14.03 -14.17 -6.70
CA ARG A 26 15.43 -13.70 -6.75
C ARG A 26 16.44 -14.84 -6.78
N CYS A 27 16.09 -16.01 -6.23
CA CYS A 27 16.93 -17.21 -6.26
C CYS A 27 16.87 -17.99 -7.59
N GLY A 28 16.03 -17.57 -8.55
CA GLY A 28 15.92 -18.23 -9.86
C GLY A 28 14.99 -19.45 -9.89
N ASP A 29 14.27 -19.73 -8.79
CA ASP A 29 13.38 -20.89 -8.66
C ASP A 29 12.01 -20.70 -9.32
N SER A 30 11.77 -19.56 -9.99
CA SER A 30 10.46 -19.20 -10.54
C SER A 30 10.50 -18.98 -12.05
N ILE A 31 9.88 -19.90 -12.79
CA ILE A 31 9.81 -19.94 -14.27
C ILE A 31 8.92 -18.82 -14.86
N ASP A 32 8.08 -18.15 -14.05
CA ASP A 32 7.03 -17.22 -14.51
C ASP A 32 7.07 -15.83 -13.81
N GLY A 33 8.14 -15.56 -13.06
CA GLY A 33 8.17 -14.51 -12.03
C GLY A 33 8.59 -13.11 -12.50
N HIS A 34 9.32 -12.98 -13.61
CA HIS A 34 9.99 -11.73 -13.97
C HIS A 34 9.06 -10.53 -14.16
N LEU A 35 7.84 -10.74 -14.66
CA LEU A 35 6.86 -9.65 -14.88
C LEU A 35 6.20 -9.15 -13.58
N ARG A 36 6.23 -9.94 -12.50
CA ARG A 36 5.59 -9.57 -11.21
C ARG A 36 6.58 -9.24 -10.11
N VAL A 37 7.88 -9.46 -10.31
CA VAL A 37 8.92 -9.06 -9.34
C VAL A 37 8.81 -7.59 -8.93
N PRO A 38 8.65 -6.60 -9.84
CA PRO A 38 8.53 -5.20 -9.45
C PRO A 38 7.28 -4.91 -8.61
N TYR A 39 6.19 -5.63 -8.85
CA TYR A 39 4.95 -5.52 -8.08
C TYR A 39 5.13 -6.02 -6.65
N TRP A 40 5.68 -7.24 -6.49
CA TRP A 40 5.95 -7.80 -5.16
C TRP A 40 6.98 -6.97 -4.39
N ASP A 41 8.04 -6.52 -5.07
CA ASP A 41 9.06 -5.64 -4.50
C ASP A 41 8.44 -4.32 -4.00
N GLY A 42 7.53 -3.74 -4.78
CA GLY A 42 6.79 -2.54 -4.39
C GLY A 42 5.97 -2.73 -3.11
N ILE A 43 5.32 -3.89 -2.94
CA ILE A 43 4.57 -4.20 -1.71
C ILE A 43 5.52 -4.38 -0.52
N CYS A 44 6.63 -5.09 -0.70
CA CYS A 44 7.63 -5.27 0.36
C CYS A 44 8.21 -3.94 0.84
N GLN A 45 8.56 -3.04 -0.08
CA GLN A 45 9.09 -1.72 0.26
C GLN A 45 8.08 -0.89 1.08
N ALA A 46 6.82 -0.85 0.64
CA ALA A 46 5.77 -0.13 1.37
C ALA A 46 5.47 -0.76 2.74
N SER A 47 5.50 -2.09 2.83
CA SER A 47 5.37 -2.84 4.10
C SER A 47 6.48 -2.48 5.09
N HIS A 48 7.74 -2.46 4.63
CA HIS A 48 8.87 -2.04 5.44
C HIS A 48 8.75 -0.60 5.92
N MET A 49 8.29 0.32 5.06
CA MET A 49 8.07 1.71 5.45
C MET A 49 7.01 1.83 6.56
N VAL A 50 5.89 1.10 6.45
CA VAL A 50 4.86 1.05 7.50
C VAL A 50 5.45 0.53 8.81
N GLN A 51 6.23 -0.56 8.76
CA GLN A 51 6.84 -1.13 9.96
C GLN A 51 7.87 -0.18 10.59
N GLN A 52 8.67 0.49 9.77
CA GLN A 52 9.62 1.50 10.21
C GLN A 52 8.90 2.63 10.97
N LYS A 53 7.82 3.19 10.39
CA LYS A 53 7.04 4.25 11.04
C LYS A 53 6.39 3.82 12.35
N ARG A 54 5.92 2.57 12.44
CA ARG A 54 5.42 2.01 13.71
C ARG A 54 6.52 1.92 14.77
N ASN A 55 7.72 1.48 14.39
CA ASN A 55 8.85 1.39 15.31
C ASN A 55 9.29 2.79 15.78
N GLU A 56 9.35 3.78 14.89
CA GLU A 56 9.68 5.17 15.23
C GLU A 56 8.67 5.75 16.25
N ILE A 57 7.37 5.55 16.04
CA ILE A 57 6.32 5.97 16.99
C ILE A 57 6.49 5.26 18.35
N GLN A 58 6.77 3.95 18.35
CA GLN A 58 6.99 3.21 19.59
C GLN A 58 8.19 3.73 20.38
N GLN A 59 9.28 4.05 19.69
CA GLN A 59 10.48 4.64 20.31
C GLN A 59 10.18 6.03 20.89
N LEU A 60 9.43 6.85 20.18
CA LEU A 60 9.02 8.17 20.64
C LEU A 60 8.12 8.10 21.89
N VAL A 61 7.15 7.18 21.88
CA VAL A 61 6.31 6.91 23.07
C VAL A 61 7.16 6.45 24.25
N ALA A 62 8.14 5.56 24.03
CA ALA A 62 9.05 5.13 25.09
C ALA A 62 9.85 6.33 25.66
N LEU A 63 10.37 7.21 24.80
CA LEU A 63 11.06 8.42 25.22
C LEU A 63 10.16 9.33 26.07
N MET A 64 8.92 9.57 25.64
CA MET A 64 7.94 10.36 26.39
C MET A 64 7.65 9.78 27.76
N THR A 65 7.53 8.45 27.87
CA THR A 65 7.28 7.78 29.16
C THR A 65 8.48 7.79 30.10
N SER A 66 9.70 7.85 29.56
CA SER A 66 10.94 7.87 30.37
C SER A 66 11.39 9.28 30.77
N SER A 67 10.92 10.31 30.06
CA SER A 67 11.28 11.71 30.32
C SER A 67 10.42 12.33 31.42
N HIS A 68 11.07 13.02 32.36
CA HIS A 68 10.41 13.81 33.41
C HIS A 68 10.27 15.29 33.02
N ASP A 69 10.91 15.70 31.93
CA ASP A 69 10.89 17.06 31.43
C ASP A 69 9.57 17.32 30.67
N ALA A 70 8.84 18.37 31.08
CA ALA A 70 7.55 18.71 30.50
C ALA A 70 7.67 19.32 29.10
N GLU A 71 8.74 20.07 28.83
CA GLU A 71 8.99 20.69 27.53
C GLU A 71 9.39 19.64 26.50
N LEU A 72 10.28 18.71 26.87
CA LEU A 72 10.65 17.58 26.01
C LEU A 72 9.46 16.66 25.72
N ARG A 73 8.56 16.44 26.69
CA ARG A 73 7.33 15.66 26.45
C ARG A 73 6.40 16.36 25.47
N MET A 74 6.22 17.67 25.60
CA MET A 74 5.37 18.45 24.69
C MET A 74 5.89 18.40 23.25
N MET A 75 7.20 18.60 23.05
CA MET A 75 7.83 18.49 21.73
C MET A 75 7.68 17.09 21.12
N ALA A 76 7.89 16.05 21.92
CA ALA A 76 7.72 14.66 21.48
C ALA A 76 6.25 14.34 21.15
N GLU A 77 5.29 14.98 21.80
CA GLU A 77 3.86 14.80 21.53
C GLU A 77 3.44 15.41 20.20
N GLU A 78 3.99 16.57 19.84
CA GLU A 78 3.83 17.21 18.53
C GLU A 78 4.48 16.36 17.42
N GLU A 79 5.71 15.90 17.63
CA GLU A 79 6.41 15.02 16.69
C GLU A 79 5.67 13.70 16.48
N ARG A 80 5.04 13.16 17.52
CA ARG A 80 4.20 11.97 17.43
C ARG A 80 3.02 12.20 16.49
N GLY A 81 2.37 13.35 16.54
CA GLY A 81 1.28 13.71 15.61
C GLY A 81 1.74 13.65 14.15
N ALA A 82 2.87 14.29 13.83
CA ALA A 82 3.44 14.25 12.49
C ALA A 82 3.83 12.82 12.04
N MET A 83 4.36 12.00 12.95
CA MET A 83 4.69 10.60 12.67
C MET A 83 3.45 9.73 12.47
N GLU A 84 2.37 9.97 13.21
CA GLU A 84 1.09 9.27 13.03
C GLU A 84 0.45 9.59 11.66
N GLU A 85 0.56 10.83 11.20
CA GLU A 85 0.14 11.22 9.84
C GLU A 85 1.01 10.56 8.75
N ALA A 86 2.33 10.53 8.95
CA ALA A 86 3.25 9.82 8.06
C ALA A 86 2.94 8.32 7.99
N LEU A 87 2.58 7.70 9.13
CA LEU A 87 2.14 6.31 9.18
C LEU A 87 0.84 6.09 8.40
N LEU A 88 -0.15 7.00 8.51
CA LEU A 88 -1.38 6.91 7.73
C LEU A 88 -1.10 6.97 6.22
N SER A 89 -0.17 7.84 5.80
CA SER A 89 0.26 7.94 4.41
C SER A 89 0.95 6.66 3.92
N ALA A 90 1.87 6.10 4.71
CA ALA A 90 2.55 4.84 4.39
C ALA A 90 1.59 3.65 4.31
N GLU A 91 0.60 3.57 5.21
CA GLU A 91 -0.42 2.52 5.17
C GLU A 91 -1.30 2.64 3.93
N LYS A 92 -1.62 3.86 3.51
CA LYS A 92 -2.35 4.10 2.27
C LYS A 92 -1.55 3.63 1.06
N ASP A 93 -0.27 3.99 0.94
CA ASP A 93 0.60 3.53 -0.15
C ASP A 93 0.70 2.00 -0.19
N LEU A 94 0.79 1.34 0.98
CA LEU A 94 0.78 -0.11 1.06
C LEU A 94 -0.54 -0.70 0.53
N ILE A 95 -1.69 -0.14 0.92
CA ILE A 95 -3.00 -0.60 0.43
C ILE A 95 -3.12 -0.41 -1.09
N ASP A 96 -2.72 0.76 -1.59
CA ASP A 96 -2.78 1.10 -3.01
C ASP A 96 -1.88 0.18 -3.86
N ARG A 97 -0.80 -0.37 -3.28
CA ARG A 97 0.06 -1.37 -3.93
C ARG A 97 -0.44 -2.80 -3.81
N ILE A 98 -1.13 -3.14 -2.72
CA ILE A 98 -1.72 -4.48 -2.54
C ILE A 98 -2.89 -4.66 -3.49
N VAL A 99 -3.78 -3.67 -3.59
CA VAL A 99 -4.93 -3.70 -4.49
C VAL A 99 -4.41 -3.44 -5.91
N PRO A 100 -4.45 -4.44 -6.82
CA PRO A 100 -4.05 -4.21 -8.20
C PRO A 100 -4.99 -3.18 -8.80
N ILE A 101 -4.46 -2.19 -9.53
CA ILE A 101 -5.27 -1.37 -10.43
C ILE A 101 -5.86 -2.34 -11.46
N THR A 102 -7.12 -2.71 -11.31
CA THR A 102 -7.77 -3.67 -12.20
C THR A 102 -8.27 -2.96 -13.46
N GLU A 103 -8.59 -3.71 -14.53
CA GLU A 103 -9.20 -3.14 -15.74
C GLU A 103 -10.46 -2.31 -15.45
N ILE A 104 -11.16 -2.58 -14.34
CA ILE A 104 -12.31 -1.80 -13.86
C ILE A 104 -11.92 -0.36 -13.46
N ASP A 105 -10.72 -0.14 -12.92
CA ASP A 105 -10.22 1.21 -12.61
C ASP A 105 -9.81 1.96 -13.88
N MET A 106 -9.43 1.25 -14.95
CA MET A 106 -9.18 1.84 -16.27
C MET A 106 -10.49 2.22 -16.98
N LEU A 107 -11.57 1.44 -16.81
CA LEU A 107 -12.90 1.76 -17.35
C LEU A 107 -13.47 3.08 -16.80
N ARG A 108 -13.08 3.49 -15.58
CA ARG A 108 -13.46 4.81 -15.02
C ARG A 108 -12.85 6.00 -15.77
N LYS A 109 -11.76 5.79 -16.51
CA LYS A 109 -11.14 6.81 -17.40
C LYS A 109 -11.67 6.75 -18.84
N CYS A 110 -12.29 5.64 -19.23
CA CYS A 110 -13.00 5.50 -20.51
C CYS A 110 -14.44 5.96 -20.35
N GLN A 111 -14.64 7.28 -20.31
CA GLN A 111 -15.96 7.88 -20.52
C GLN A 111 -16.43 7.44 -21.92
N MET A 112 -17.32 6.44 -21.98
CA MET A 112 -17.90 5.98 -23.25
C MET A 112 -18.87 7.06 -23.74
N GLU A 113 -18.46 7.83 -24.74
CA GLU A 113 -19.38 8.61 -25.56
C GLU A 113 -20.14 7.67 -26.49
N PHE A 114 -21.36 7.27 -26.10
CA PHE A 114 -22.28 6.62 -27.02
C PHE A 114 -22.91 7.69 -27.92
N THR A 115 -22.39 7.87 -29.12
CA THR A 115 -23.15 8.51 -30.19
C THR A 115 -23.97 7.46 -30.93
N SER A 116 -25.28 7.65 -30.92
CA SER A 116 -26.29 6.78 -31.53
C SER A 116 -26.10 6.70 -33.04
N GLU A 117 -25.73 5.54 -33.58
CA GLU A 117 -25.82 5.28 -35.02
C GLU A 117 -27.30 5.15 -35.42
N ARG A 118 -27.80 6.15 -36.16
CA ARG A 118 -29.06 6.00 -36.89
C ARG A 118 -28.83 5.03 -38.04
N VAL A 119 -29.36 3.82 -37.89
CA VAL A 119 -29.64 2.90 -38.99
C VAL A 119 -30.58 3.59 -39.98
N LEU A 120 -30.12 3.87 -41.20
CA LEU A 120 -30.98 4.09 -42.36
C LEU A 120 -30.46 3.22 -43.53
N THR A 121 -31.00 2.01 -43.52
CA THR A 121 -31.42 1.14 -44.64
C THR A 121 -31.25 1.61 -46.09
N SER A 122 -30.80 0.65 -46.93
CA SER A 122 -31.16 0.42 -48.36
C SER A 122 -30.61 1.44 -49.39
N THR A 123 -30.11 1.11 -50.58
CA THR A 123 -30.28 -0.04 -51.49
C THR A 123 -29.10 -0.04 -52.47
N VAL A 124 -28.58 -1.22 -52.84
CA VAL A 124 -27.73 -1.41 -54.01
C VAL A 124 -28.63 -1.58 -55.23
N GLN A 125 -28.52 -0.70 -56.22
CA GLN A 125 -28.77 -1.03 -57.62
C GLN A 125 -27.93 -0.17 -58.54
#